data_AF-A0A7C1PDR9-F1
#
_entry.id   AF-A0A7C1PDR9-F1
#
_cell.length_a   1.000
_cell.length_b   1.000
_cell.length_c   1.000
_cell.angle_alpha   90.00
_cell.angle_beta   90.00
_cell.angle_gamma   90.00
#
_symmetry.space_group_name_H-M   'P 1'
#
loop_
_entity.id
_entity.type
_entity.pdbx_description
1 polymer ?
#
loop_
_entity_poly.entity_id
_entity_poly.type
_entity_poly.pdbx_seq_one_letter_code
_entity_poly.pdbx_strand_id
1 'polypeptide(L)'
;MPDMYFKQMLHEDCGCSSYIVGGRSTNEVAVIDPALDTSEVLEVVRLRGFTVRYVIDTHIHADHVSGARRLAEQTGAPVCMHESADVLFPFTPLRDGDRLQLGNVSLTVLHTPGHRPESITLLVTNHARSESPSMAITGDTLLVGDVGRPDFGGEHGAHQLWQSVQRLLALEDYVEVFPSHFEGPCGKGMCGRPSSTIGFERRFNPVLQVSGVDEFVRLITTDVPARPLNMEAIVATNRGERDAAWAMPQGQSPVPEIGPVEAAARLQRGEAVVIDVREPAEYEAGHVPGARHIPQCQLADRLAEVPRDREVVVVCRSGVRSLRCAQFLKQVGYERVLNLKGGTLAWMEAGLPVERPIPA
;
A
#
# COMPACT_ATOMS: atom_id res chain seq x y z
N MET A 1 28.50 -24.67 -3.72
CA MET A 1 27.71 -24.14 -4.86
C MET A 1 26.86 -22.98 -4.36
N PRO A 2 26.48 -21.98 -5.19
CA PRO A 2 25.77 -20.80 -4.71
C PRO A 2 24.48 -21.20 -4.01
N ASP A 3 24.44 -21.00 -2.69
CA ASP A 3 23.47 -21.61 -1.77
C ASP A 3 22.16 -20.82 -1.66
N MET A 4 22.13 -19.58 -2.12
CA MET A 4 20.93 -18.73 -2.00
C MET A 4 20.11 -18.72 -3.29
N TYR A 5 18.80 -18.83 -3.14
CA TYR A 5 17.81 -18.43 -4.14
C TYR A 5 17.19 -17.10 -3.72
N PHE A 6 17.11 -16.17 -4.66
CA PHE A 6 16.40 -14.90 -4.51
C PHE A 6 15.61 -14.63 -5.79
N LYS A 7 14.33 -14.31 -5.65
CA LYS A 7 13.48 -13.81 -6.74
C LYS A 7 12.62 -12.67 -6.21
N GLN A 8 12.71 -11.52 -6.87
CA GLN A 8 11.75 -10.42 -6.73
C GLN A 8 10.65 -10.59 -7.79
N MET A 9 9.42 -10.35 -7.39
CA MET A 9 8.23 -10.36 -8.25
C MET A 9 7.61 -8.96 -8.17
N LEU A 10 7.44 -8.32 -9.33
CA LEU A 10 6.91 -6.96 -9.43
C LEU A 10 5.47 -7.02 -9.91
N HIS A 11 4.55 -6.46 -9.14
CA HIS A 11 3.12 -6.42 -9.43
C HIS A 11 2.77 -5.04 -9.99
N GLU A 12 2.85 -4.91 -11.32
CA GLU A 12 2.69 -3.63 -12.05
C GLU A 12 1.31 -2.98 -11.85
N ASP A 13 0.30 -3.75 -11.47
CA ASP A 13 -1.07 -3.27 -11.25
C ASP A 13 -1.22 -2.48 -9.94
N CYS A 14 -0.45 -2.84 -8.91
CA CYS A 14 -0.46 -2.17 -7.60
C CYS A 14 0.86 -1.46 -7.23
N GLY A 15 1.95 -1.69 -7.99
CA GLY A 15 3.27 -1.15 -7.68
C GLY A 15 4.01 -1.85 -6.53
N CYS A 16 3.52 -3.04 -6.14
CA CYS A 16 4.04 -3.81 -5.02
C CYS A 16 5.13 -4.80 -5.45
N SER A 17 6.01 -5.16 -4.51
CA SER A 17 7.00 -6.23 -4.66
C SER A 17 6.71 -7.38 -3.71
N SER A 18 6.80 -8.62 -4.21
CA SER A 18 6.92 -9.83 -3.37
C SER A 18 8.28 -10.47 -3.56
N TYR A 19 8.70 -11.28 -2.59
CA TYR A 19 10.01 -11.93 -2.62
C TYR A 19 9.94 -13.42 -2.30
N ILE A 20 10.80 -14.20 -2.96
CA ILE A 20 11.11 -15.58 -2.58
C ILE A 20 12.59 -15.63 -2.22
N VAL A 21 12.90 -16.01 -0.98
CA VAL A 21 14.27 -16.08 -0.46
C VAL A 21 14.48 -17.42 0.20
N GLY A 22 15.58 -18.11 -0.08
CA GLY A 22 15.87 -19.36 0.64
C GLY A 22 17.17 -20.05 0.27
N GLY A 23 17.41 -21.16 0.95
CA GLY A 23 18.61 -21.99 0.80
C GLY A 23 18.38 -23.15 -0.16
N ARG A 24 19.28 -23.34 -1.13
CA ARG A 24 19.28 -24.50 -2.03
C ARG A 24 19.77 -25.77 -1.34
N SER A 25 20.49 -25.64 -0.21
CA SER A 25 20.90 -26.77 0.63
C SER A 25 19.74 -27.53 1.25
N THR A 26 18.69 -26.83 1.70
CA THR A 26 17.48 -27.45 2.28
C THR A 26 16.27 -27.43 1.34
N ASN A 27 16.34 -26.69 0.23
CA ASN A 27 15.21 -26.35 -0.63
C ASN A 27 14.05 -25.69 0.14
N GLU A 28 14.34 -25.03 1.26
CA GLU A 28 13.34 -24.28 2.02
C GLU A 28 13.42 -22.80 1.64
N VAL A 29 12.24 -22.18 1.45
CA VAL A 29 12.12 -20.76 1.13
C VAL A 29 11.16 -20.05 2.08
N ALA A 30 11.41 -18.76 2.31
CA ALA A 30 10.41 -17.81 2.76
C ALA A 30 9.81 -17.10 1.54
N VAL A 31 8.51 -16.84 1.62
CA VAL A 31 7.81 -15.93 0.71
C VAL A 31 7.43 -14.68 1.51
N ILE A 32 7.83 -13.51 1.04
CA ILE A 32 7.64 -12.23 1.73
C ILE A 32 6.69 -11.35 0.92
N ASP A 33 5.70 -10.78 1.61
CA ASP A 33 4.64 -9.92 1.08
C ASP A 33 3.97 -10.48 -0.19
N PRO A 34 3.45 -11.73 -0.16
CA PRO A 34 2.84 -12.34 -1.34
C PRO A 34 1.59 -11.57 -1.79
N ALA A 35 1.45 -11.34 -3.09
CA ALA A 35 0.20 -10.83 -3.67
C ALA A 35 -0.97 -11.83 -3.50
N LEU A 36 -2.20 -11.32 -3.58
CA LEU A 36 -3.43 -12.12 -3.47
C LEU A 36 -3.49 -13.29 -4.47
N ASP A 37 -3.01 -13.07 -5.71
CA ASP A 37 -2.80 -14.15 -6.66
C ASP A 37 -1.48 -14.86 -6.37
N THR A 38 -1.57 -16.04 -5.77
CA THR A 38 -0.43 -16.87 -5.36
C THR A 38 0.09 -17.77 -6.47
N SER A 39 -0.49 -17.72 -7.67
CA SER A 39 -0.23 -18.69 -8.74
C SER A 39 1.24 -18.70 -9.19
N GLU A 40 1.84 -17.53 -9.38
CA GLU A 40 3.25 -17.44 -9.81
C GLU A 40 4.20 -17.95 -8.70
N VAL A 41 3.92 -17.65 -7.43
CA VAL A 41 4.70 -18.18 -6.29
C VAL A 41 4.65 -19.70 -6.28
N LEU A 42 3.46 -20.28 -6.36
CA LEU A 42 3.27 -21.73 -6.36
C LEU A 42 3.94 -22.40 -7.55
N GLU A 43 3.91 -21.76 -8.73
CA GLU A 43 4.62 -22.26 -9.91
C GLU A 43 6.13 -22.29 -9.69
N VAL A 44 6.72 -21.21 -9.15
CA VAL A 44 8.15 -21.17 -8.84
C VAL A 44 8.53 -22.25 -7.82
N VAL A 45 7.76 -22.37 -6.74
CA VAL A 45 7.97 -23.38 -5.68
C VAL A 45 7.94 -24.78 -6.28
N ARG A 46 6.93 -25.10 -7.10
CA ARG A 46 6.78 -26.40 -7.77
C ARG A 46 7.91 -26.69 -8.75
N LEU A 47 8.24 -25.75 -9.65
CA LEU A 47 9.26 -25.95 -10.68
C LEU A 47 10.67 -26.07 -10.11
N ARG A 48 10.94 -25.43 -8.97
CA ARG A 48 12.25 -25.45 -8.31
C ARG A 48 12.37 -26.52 -7.23
N GLY A 49 11.29 -27.22 -6.89
CA GLY A 49 11.27 -28.24 -5.85
C GLY A 49 11.45 -27.66 -4.45
N PHE A 50 10.96 -26.44 -4.23
CA PHE A 50 11.05 -25.79 -2.92
C PHE A 50 9.92 -26.22 -1.98
N THR A 51 10.16 -26.11 -0.69
CA THR A 51 9.15 -26.15 0.37
C THR A 51 9.05 -24.75 0.97
N VAL A 52 7.85 -24.18 0.99
CA VAL A 52 7.62 -22.89 1.67
C VAL A 52 7.65 -23.16 3.17
N ARG A 53 8.58 -22.54 3.88
CA ARG A 53 8.73 -22.70 5.33
C ARG A 53 8.16 -21.53 6.12
N TYR A 54 8.23 -20.32 5.55
CA TYR A 54 7.68 -19.12 6.16
C TYR A 54 6.93 -18.33 5.09
N VAL A 55 5.73 -17.88 5.41
CA VAL A 55 5.03 -16.83 4.67
C VAL A 55 5.06 -15.60 5.57
N ILE A 56 5.69 -14.52 5.13
CA ILE A 56 5.98 -13.37 5.99
C ILE A 56 5.31 -12.14 5.39
N ASP A 57 4.50 -11.44 6.17
CA ASP A 57 4.11 -10.07 5.85
C ASP A 57 4.99 -9.11 6.65
N THR A 58 5.63 -8.15 5.99
CA THR A 58 6.46 -7.14 6.64
C THR A 58 5.63 -6.18 7.49
N HIS A 59 4.36 -6.00 7.15
CA HIS A 59 3.39 -5.20 7.87
C HIS A 59 1.97 -5.54 7.38
N ILE A 60 0.94 -5.00 8.05
CA ILE A 60 -0.44 -5.09 7.57
C ILE A 60 -0.59 -4.12 6.40
N HIS A 61 -0.59 -4.65 5.17
CA HIS A 61 -0.71 -3.85 3.93
C HIS A 61 -2.03 -3.06 3.90
N ALA A 62 -2.00 -1.88 3.27
CA ALA A 62 -3.12 -0.93 3.24
C ALA A 62 -3.59 -0.57 1.82
N ASP A 63 -2.87 -1.04 0.82
CA ASP A 63 -2.99 -0.72 -0.59
C ASP A 63 -3.35 -1.95 -1.44
N HIS A 64 -3.10 -3.16 -0.92
CA HIS A 64 -3.51 -4.43 -1.51
C HIS A 64 -3.88 -5.48 -0.44
N VAL A 65 -4.69 -6.46 -0.83
CA VAL A 65 -4.98 -7.62 0.01
C VAL A 65 -3.81 -8.61 -0.08
N SER A 66 -3.25 -8.98 1.07
CA SER A 66 -2.16 -9.94 1.16
C SER A 66 -2.61 -11.35 0.79
N GLY A 67 -1.80 -12.05 0.01
CA GLY A 67 -1.94 -13.47 -0.26
C GLY A 67 -1.46 -14.37 0.87
N ALA A 68 -0.97 -13.83 1.99
CA ALA A 68 -0.26 -14.61 3.00
C ALA A 68 -1.11 -15.74 3.58
N ARG A 69 -2.36 -15.45 3.97
CA ARG A 69 -3.30 -16.46 4.50
C ARG A 69 -3.60 -17.55 3.48
N ARG A 70 -3.87 -17.16 2.23
CA ARG A 70 -4.15 -18.10 1.13
C ARG A 70 -2.95 -18.98 0.82
N LEU A 71 -1.75 -18.40 0.76
CA LEU A 71 -0.52 -19.14 0.51
C LEU A 71 -0.20 -20.10 1.66
N ALA A 72 -0.40 -19.67 2.91
CA ALA A 72 -0.26 -20.51 4.09
C ALA A 72 -1.20 -21.72 4.04
N GLU A 73 -2.48 -21.53 3.71
CA GLU A 73 -3.44 -22.62 3.51
C GLU A 73 -3.01 -23.60 2.40
N GLN A 74 -2.49 -23.08 1.29
CA GLN A 74 -2.07 -23.90 0.13
C GLN A 74 -0.76 -24.67 0.35
N THR A 75 0.12 -24.17 1.21
CA THR A 75 1.47 -24.73 1.41
C THR A 75 1.66 -25.42 2.75
N GLY A 76 0.79 -25.15 3.74
CA GLY A 76 0.94 -25.60 5.13
C GLY A 76 1.95 -24.78 5.95
N ALA A 77 2.57 -23.75 5.36
CA ALA A 77 3.50 -22.87 6.06
C ALA A 77 2.76 -21.89 7.00
N PRO A 78 3.35 -21.49 8.13
CA PRO A 78 2.75 -20.46 8.98
C PRO A 78 2.86 -19.07 8.34
N VAL A 79 1.83 -18.25 8.55
CA VAL A 79 1.94 -16.79 8.40
C VAL A 79 2.77 -16.26 9.57
N CYS A 80 3.76 -15.43 9.28
CA CYS A 80 4.67 -14.84 10.25
C CYS A 80 4.57 -13.32 10.15
N MET A 81 4.40 -12.65 11.28
CA MET A 81 4.30 -11.19 11.39
C MET A 81 4.94 -10.76 12.71
N HIS A 82 5.24 -9.46 12.86
CA HIS A 82 5.73 -8.96 14.15
C HIS A 82 4.73 -9.24 15.28
N GLU A 83 5.22 -9.47 16.50
CA GLU A 83 4.36 -9.82 17.65
C GLU A 83 3.33 -8.74 18.02
N SER A 84 3.55 -7.49 17.59
CA SER A 84 2.60 -6.39 17.77
C SER A 84 1.55 -6.28 16.68
N ALA A 85 1.50 -7.20 15.71
CA ALA A 85 0.51 -7.18 14.64
C ALA A 85 -0.90 -7.39 15.21
N ASP A 86 -1.78 -6.41 14.98
CA ASP A 86 -3.17 -6.44 15.43
C ASP A 86 -4.06 -7.14 14.39
N VAL A 87 -4.03 -8.47 14.42
CA VAL A 87 -4.77 -9.36 13.50
C VAL A 87 -5.62 -10.37 14.26
N LEU A 88 -6.69 -10.86 13.62
CA LEU A 88 -7.69 -11.77 14.21
C LEU A 88 -7.55 -13.24 13.76
N PHE A 89 -6.43 -13.59 13.13
CA PHE A 89 -6.12 -14.97 12.71
C PHE A 89 -4.82 -15.47 13.36
N PRO A 90 -4.64 -16.79 13.49
CA PRO A 90 -3.40 -17.34 14.03
C PRO A 90 -2.20 -17.02 13.16
N PHE A 91 -1.10 -16.58 13.78
CA PHE A 91 0.18 -16.34 13.12
C PHE A 91 1.33 -16.72 14.06
N THR A 92 2.53 -16.90 13.50
CA THR A 92 3.77 -17.05 14.26
C THR A 92 4.34 -15.66 14.57
N PRO A 93 4.39 -15.24 15.85
CA PRO A 93 4.91 -13.94 16.22
C PRO A 93 6.43 -13.89 16.03
N LEU A 94 6.89 -12.80 15.42
CA LEU A 94 8.30 -12.46 15.24
C LEU A 94 8.67 -11.30 16.16
N ARG A 95 9.84 -11.35 16.77
CA ARG A 95 10.41 -10.30 17.61
C ARG A 95 11.63 -9.66 16.97
N ASP A 96 11.96 -8.47 17.43
CA ASP A 96 13.24 -7.84 17.08
C ASP A 96 14.43 -8.77 17.42
N GLY A 97 15.28 -9.01 16.43
CA GLY A 97 16.44 -9.90 16.56
C GLY A 97 16.17 -11.38 16.32
N ASP A 98 14.91 -11.80 16.15
CA ASP A 98 14.59 -13.19 15.79
C ASP A 98 15.26 -13.58 14.47
N ARG A 99 15.68 -14.85 14.38
CA ARG A 99 16.37 -15.37 13.21
C ARG A 99 15.66 -16.58 12.63
N LEU A 100 15.17 -16.42 11.40
CA LEU A 100 14.51 -17.48 10.62
C LEU A 100 15.55 -18.18 9.74
N GLN A 101 15.81 -19.45 9.99
CA GLN A 101 16.83 -20.23 9.28
C GLN A 101 16.23 -20.99 8.07
N LEU A 102 16.93 -20.95 6.93
CA LEU A 102 16.60 -21.59 5.65
C LEU A 102 17.89 -22.21 5.05
N GLY A 103 18.39 -23.28 5.65
CA GLY A 103 19.69 -23.87 5.28
C GLY A 103 20.85 -22.94 5.62
N ASN A 104 21.67 -22.55 4.64
CA ASN A 104 22.76 -21.57 4.83
C ASN A 104 22.32 -20.11 4.68
N VAL A 105 21.03 -19.86 4.46
CA VAL A 105 20.44 -18.51 4.43
C VAL A 105 19.69 -18.27 5.74
N SER A 106 19.79 -17.06 6.30
CA SER A 106 18.95 -16.64 7.41
C SER A 106 18.31 -15.28 7.16
N LEU A 107 17.12 -15.08 7.73
CA LEU A 107 16.45 -13.79 7.81
C LEU A 107 16.49 -13.33 9.27
N THR A 108 17.17 -12.24 9.56
CA THR A 108 17.13 -11.59 10.88
C THR A 108 16.07 -10.49 10.86
N VAL A 109 15.14 -10.56 11.81
CA VAL A 109 14.05 -9.60 11.96
C VAL A 109 14.57 -8.34 12.64
N LEU A 110 14.31 -7.18 12.04
CA LEU A 110 14.41 -5.89 12.69
C LEU A 110 13.01 -5.30 12.82
N HIS A 111 12.58 -4.95 14.03
CA HIS A 111 11.41 -4.12 14.23
C HIS A 111 11.71 -2.70 13.77
N THR A 112 10.96 -2.25 12.78
CA THR A 112 11.13 -0.95 12.11
C THR A 112 9.80 -0.20 12.02
N PRO A 113 9.19 0.16 13.17
CA PRO A 113 7.91 0.84 13.20
C PRO A 113 7.97 2.22 12.54
N GLY A 114 6.85 2.66 12.00
CA GLY A 114 6.70 4.01 11.48
C GLY A 114 5.62 4.12 10.41
N HIS A 115 5.77 3.35 9.33
CA HIS A 115 4.71 3.17 8.35
C HIS A 115 3.50 2.48 8.99
N ARG A 116 3.77 1.35 9.67
CA ARG A 116 2.88 0.72 10.63
C ARG A 116 3.58 0.51 11.98
N PRO A 117 2.84 0.39 13.10
CA PRO A 117 3.42 0.04 14.39
C PRO A 117 4.11 -1.33 14.40
N GLU A 118 3.63 -2.28 13.60
CA GLU A 118 4.14 -3.65 13.51
C GLU A 118 5.15 -3.87 12.37
N SER A 119 5.53 -2.82 11.64
CA SER A 119 6.45 -2.94 10.49
C SER A 119 7.79 -3.58 10.88
N ILE A 120 8.26 -4.52 10.06
CA ILE A 120 9.57 -5.16 10.17
C ILE A 120 10.38 -5.03 8.89
N THR A 121 11.70 -5.05 9.05
CA THR A 121 12.69 -5.26 8.00
C THR A 121 13.33 -6.63 8.18
N LEU A 122 13.57 -7.36 7.08
CA LEU A 122 14.25 -8.65 7.11
C LEU A 122 15.66 -8.51 6.53
N LEU A 123 16.68 -8.70 7.35
CA LEU A 123 18.06 -8.76 6.92
C LEU A 123 18.40 -10.16 6.40
N VAL A 124 18.84 -10.27 5.16
CA VAL A 124 19.18 -11.53 4.52
C VAL A 124 20.69 -11.75 4.58
N THR A 125 21.09 -12.83 5.24
CA THR A 125 22.49 -13.28 5.30
C THR A 125 22.65 -14.64 4.64
N ASN A 126 23.57 -14.73 3.68
CA ASN A 126 24.05 -16.00 3.13
C ASN A 126 25.36 -16.40 3.82
N HIS A 127 25.26 -17.27 4.82
CA HIS A 127 26.37 -17.70 5.68
C HIS A 127 27.46 -18.47 4.94
N ALA A 128 27.17 -18.99 3.74
CA ALA A 128 28.19 -19.58 2.88
C ALA A 128 29.10 -18.53 2.21
N ARG A 129 28.74 -17.24 2.27
CA ARG A 129 29.50 -16.12 1.68
C ARG A 129 29.98 -15.08 2.69
N SER A 130 29.21 -14.81 3.75
CA SER A 130 29.48 -13.74 4.71
C SER A 130 28.73 -13.98 6.02
N GLU A 131 29.28 -13.51 7.14
CA GLU A 131 28.56 -13.41 8.42
C GLU A 131 27.64 -12.17 8.47
N SER A 132 27.93 -11.15 7.66
CA SER A 132 27.14 -9.93 7.54
C SER A 132 26.03 -10.04 6.49
N PRO A 133 24.88 -9.39 6.69
CA PRO A 133 23.79 -9.38 5.71
C PRO A 133 24.23 -8.66 4.43
N SER A 134 23.72 -9.12 3.29
CA SER A 134 23.94 -8.46 2.00
C SER A 134 22.69 -7.76 1.46
N MET A 135 21.52 -8.03 2.05
CA MET A 135 20.24 -7.49 1.58
C MET A 135 19.35 -7.17 2.79
N ALA A 136 18.48 -6.17 2.63
CA ALA A 136 17.42 -5.81 3.55
C ALA A 136 16.11 -5.72 2.77
N ILE A 137 15.13 -6.56 3.13
CA ILE A 137 13.75 -6.42 2.65
C ILE A 137 13.06 -5.46 3.61
N THR A 138 12.88 -4.21 3.19
CA THR A 138 12.61 -3.08 4.09
C THR A 138 11.13 -2.81 4.35
N GLY A 139 10.24 -3.63 3.79
CA GLY A 139 8.82 -3.35 3.84
C GLY A 139 8.53 -2.00 3.19
N ASP A 140 7.63 -1.26 3.82
CA ASP A 140 7.40 0.16 3.54
C ASP A 140 8.12 1.08 4.53
N THR A 141 9.18 0.63 5.20
CA THR A 141 9.96 1.50 6.11
C THR A 141 10.87 2.43 5.32
N LEU A 142 11.74 1.86 4.50
CA LEU A 142 12.67 2.57 3.61
C LEU A 142 12.35 2.19 2.17
N LEU A 143 12.12 3.19 1.33
CA LEU A 143 11.75 3.04 -0.09
C LEU A 143 12.88 3.62 -0.96
N VAL A 144 12.85 3.40 -2.27
CA VAL A 144 13.87 3.98 -3.16
C VAL A 144 13.59 5.46 -3.40
N GLY A 145 14.45 6.33 -2.85
CA GLY A 145 14.30 7.78 -2.93
C GLY A 145 13.22 8.36 -2.00
N ASP A 146 12.64 7.55 -1.11
CA ASP A 146 11.61 7.97 -0.17
C ASP A 146 11.58 7.08 1.10
N VAL A 147 10.57 7.26 1.95
CA VAL A 147 10.23 6.43 3.11
C VAL A 147 8.72 6.19 3.14
N GLY A 148 8.26 5.23 3.94
CA GLY A 148 6.82 4.99 4.11
C GLY A 148 6.06 6.18 4.69
N ARG A 149 4.79 6.29 4.31
CA ARG A 149 3.90 7.27 4.94
C ARG A 149 3.50 6.84 6.36
N PRO A 150 3.44 7.76 7.34
CA PRO A 150 3.07 7.45 8.72
C PRO A 150 1.55 7.54 8.95
N ASP A 151 0.72 7.15 7.96
CA ASP A 151 -0.74 7.42 7.95
C ASP A 151 -1.48 6.89 9.20
N PHE A 152 -0.95 5.84 9.82
CA PHE A 152 -1.57 5.16 10.96
C PHE A 152 -1.04 5.60 12.33
N GLY A 153 0.13 6.25 12.36
CA GLY A 153 0.73 6.75 13.59
C GLY A 153 0.76 8.27 13.70
N GLY A 154 0.42 8.99 12.63
CA GLY A 154 0.51 10.45 12.58
C GLY A 154 1.93 10.94 12.89
N GLU A 155 2.05 12.02 13.67
CA GLU A 155 3.36 12.52 14.12
C GLU A 155 4.14 11.49 14.95
N HIS A 156 3.48 10.71 15.80
CA HIS A 156 4.15 9.66 16.57
C HIS A 156 4.76 8.59 15.66
N GLY A 157 4.01 8.13 14.67
CA GLY A 157 4.51 7.22 13.64
C GLY A 157 5.66 7.81 12.84
N ALA A 158 5.62 9.11 12.53
CA ALA A 158 6.70 9.81 11.85
C ALA A 158 8.00 9.84 12.69
N HIS A 159 7.90 10.06 14.01
CA HIS A 159 9.04 9.97 14.92
C HIS A 159 9.61 8.54 15.00
N GLN A 160 8.75 7.53 15.07
CA GLN A 160 9.18 6.12 15.04
C GLN A 160 9.88 5.79 13.72
N LEU A 161 9.32 6.24 12.59
CA LEU A 161 9.91 6.02 11.28
C LEU A 161 11.31 6.60 11.18
N TRP A 162 11.53 7.82 11.69
CA TRP A 162 12.86 8.42 11.75
C TRP A 162 13.85 7.50 12.47
N GLN A 163 13.50 6.99 13.67
CA GLN A 163 14.37 6.11 14.43
C GLN A 163 14.66 4.80 13.68
N SER A 164 13.64 4.20 13.08
CA SER A 164 13.75 2.99 12.26
C SER A 164 14.68 3.20 11.07
N VAL A 165 14.53 4.31 10.35
CA VAL A 165 15.39 4.64 9.21
C VAL A 165 16.82 4.90 9.68
N GLN A 166 17.06 5.63 10.77
CA GLN A 166 18.42 5.81 11.30
C GLN A 166 19.07 4.47 11.66
N ARG A 167 18.31 3.52 12.21
CA ARG A 167 18.78 2.16 12.47
C ARG A 167 19.17 1.42 11.18
N LEU A 168 18.38 1.56 10.11
CA LEU A 168 18.71 0.97 8.79
C LEU A 168 19.93 1.65 8.15
N LEU A 169 20.08 2.96 8.27
CA LEU A 169 21.20 3.71 7.70
C LEU A 169 22.54 3.40 8.38
N ALA A 170 22.52 2.82 9.59
CA ALA A 170 23.69 2.32 10.29
C ALA A 170 24.24 1.00 9.71
N LEU A 171 23.51 0.35 8.79
CA LEU A 171 24.00 -0.79 8.04
C LEU A 171 25.08 -0.38 7.03
N GLU A 172 25.87 -1.36 6.60
CA GLU A 172 26.94 -1.17 5.63
C GLU A 172 26.43 -0.67 4.26
N ASP A 173 27.22 0.18 3.58
CA ASP A 173 26.83 0.84 2.31
C ASP A 173 26.41 -0.14 1.21
N TYR A 174 26.98 -1.36 1.23
CA TYR A 174 26.75 -2.39 0.23
C TYR A 174 25.45 -3.19 0.43
N VAL A 175 24.76 -3.04 1.56
CA VAL A 175 23.51 -3.77 1.82
C VAL A 175 22.46 -3.28 0.83
N GLU A 176 21.96 -4.19 0.01
CA GLU A 176 20.91 -3.92 -0.97
C GLU A 176 19.57 -3.67 -0.25
N VAL A 177 18.78 -2.74 -0.77
CA VAL A 177 17.47 -2.36 -0.23
C VAL A 177 16.39 -2.84 -1.18
N PHE A 178 15.46 -3.63 -0.65
CA PHE A 178 14.33 -4.23 -1.37
C PHE A 178 13.00 -3.84 -0.68
N PRO A 179 12.34 -2.77 -1.14
CA PRO A 179 11.09 -2.30 -0.56
C PRO A 179 9.85 -3.02 -1.10
N SER A 180 8.80 -3.11 -0.29
CA SER A 180 7.53 -3.75 -0.71
C SER A 180 6.75 -2.94 -1.74
N HIS A 181 7.17 -1.71 -2.02
CA HIS A 181 6.68 -0.88 -3.11
C HIS A 181 7.81 -0.27 -3.92
N PHE A 182 7.64 -0.24 -5.24
CA PHE A 182 8.51 0.49 -6.17
C PHE A 182 7.76 1.62 -6.88
N GLU A 183 6.43 1.58 -6.93
CA GLU A 183 5.55 2.65 -7.40
C GLU A 183 4.27 2.69 -6.54
N GLY A 184 3.48 3.75 -6.66
CA GLY A 184 2.19 3.85 -5.99
C GLY A 184 2.15 4.75 -4.75
N PRO A 185 1.05 4.70 -3.98
CA PRO A 185 0.70 5.73 -2.99
C PRO A 185 1.40 5.60 -1.64
N CYS A 186 2.20 4.55 -1.42
CA CYS A 186 2.84 4.24 -0.12
C CYS A 186 4.03 5.14 0.21
N GLY A 187 4.60 5.82 -0.80
CA GLY A 187 5.52 6.95 -0.67
C GLY A 187 5.03 8.19 -1.43
N LYS A 188 5.60 9.37 -1.14
CA LYS A 188 5.25 10.66 -1.76
C LYS A 188 5.93 10.91 -3.10
N GLY A 189 7.13 10.39 -3.30
CA GLY A 189 8.03 10.69 -4.42
C GLY A 189 8.97 9.54 -4.76
N MET A 190 8.52 8.29 -4.59
CA MET A 190 9.32 7.10 -4.87
C MET A 190 9.84 7.09 -6.32
N CYS A 191 11.05 6.57 -6.47
CA CYS A 191 11.62 6.23 -7.77
C CYS A 191 11.11 4.87 -8.21
N GLY A 192 10.65 4.73 -9.46
CA GLY A 192 10.19 3.45 -10.05
C GLY A 192 11.25 2.35 -10.16
N ARG A 193 12.44 2.53 -9.56
CA ARG A 193 13.48 1.51 -9.50
C ARG A 193 13.15 0.52 -8.36
N PRO A 194 13.13 -0.79 -8.61
CA PRO A 194 12.65 -1.79 -7.66
C PRO A 194 13.61 -2.12 -6.50
N SER A 195 14.82 -1.55 -6.49
CA SER A 195 15.82 -1.74 -5.45
C SER A 195 16.90 -0.65 -5.45
N SER A 196 17.61 -0.53 -4.33
CA SER A 196 18.73 0.41 -4.12
C SER A 196 19.78 -0.20 -3.18
N THR A 197 20.62 0.63 -2.55
CA THR A 197 21.49 0.22 -1.44
C THR A 197 21.44 1.21 -0.29
N ILE A 198 21.77 0.76 0.92
CA ILE A 198 21.85 1.62 2.10
C ILE A 198 22.79 2.80 1.85
N GLY A 199 23.94 2.56 1.22
CA GLY A 199 24.91 3.63 0.93
C GLY A 199 24.39 4.67 -0.06
N PHE A 200 23.58 4.26 -1.04
CA PHE A 200 22.98 5.19 -2.00
C PHE A 200 21.85 6.00 -1.36
N GLU A 201 20.93 5.33 -0.65
CA GLU A 201 19.82 6.01 0.03
C GLU A 201 20.34 6.99 1.09
N ARG A 202 21.36 6.62 1.89
CA ARG A 202 21.96 7.51 2.88
C ARG A 202 22.45 8.84 2.28
N ARG A 203 23.01 8.79 1.06
CA ARG A 203 23.65 9.94 0.41
C ARG A 203 22.70 10.75 -0.47
N PHE A 204 21.69 10.11 -1.06
CA PHE A 204 20.93 10.69 -2.16
C PHE A 204 19.41 10.62 -1.99
N ASN A 205 18.89 9.90 -0.98
CA ASN A 205 17.46 9.94 -0.70
C ASN A 205 17.11 11.34 -0.15
N PRO A 206 16.31 12.15 -0.88
CA PRO A 206 16.05 13.54 -0.54
C PRO A 206 15.35 13.70 0.81
N VAL A 207 14.54 12.72 1.21
CA VAL A 207 13.82 12.72 2.50
C VAL A 207 14.79 12.53 3.68
N LEU A 208 15.96 11.94 3.42
CA LEU A 208 17.00 11.69 4.43
C LEU A 208 18.04 12.81 4.52
N GLN A 209 17.97 13.82 3.64
CA GLN A 209 18.89 14.97 3.64
C GLN A 209 18.44 16.13 4.53
N VAL A 210 17.41 15.92 5.35
CA VAL A 210 16.88 16.90 6.31
C VAL A 210 17.81 17.08 7.51
N SER A 211 17.75 18.25 8.15
CA SER A 211 18.65 18.65 9.24
C SER A 211 18.36 17.97 10.59
N GLY A 212 17.18 17.35 10.75
CA GLY A 212 16.80 16.64 11.97
C GLY A 212 15.37 16.12 11.95
N VAL A 213 14.97 15.48 13.05
CA VAL A 213 13.69 14.77 13.16
C VAL A 213 12.47 15.69 12.94
N ASP A 214 12.49 16.94 13.41
CA ASP A 214 11.33 17.83 13.26
C ASP A 214 11.10 18.22 11.80
N GLU A 215 12.18 18.39 11.04
CA GLU A 215 12.09 18.66 9.59
C GLU A 215 11.64 17.42 8.83
N PHE A 216 12.14 16.23 9.22
CA PHE A 216 11.67 14.96 8.69
C PHE A 216 10.17 14.78 8.90
N VAL A 217 9.68 14.94 10.14
CA VAL A 217 8.26 14.79 10.48
C VAL A 217 7.42 15.74 9.64
N ARG A 218 7.76 17.03 9.59
CA ARG A 218 7.05 18.01 8.75
C ARG A 218 7.02 17.60 7.28
N LEU A 219 8.15 17.15 6.74
CA LEU A 219 8.27 16.75 5.34
C LEU A 219 7.35 15.57 5.01
N ILE A 220 7.28 14.55 5.87
CA ILE A 220 6.49 13.34 5.62
C ILE A 220 5.02 13.46 6.05
N THR A 221 4.63 14.50 6.78
CA THR A 221 3.22 14.76 7.16
C THR A 221 2.54 15.88 6.36
N THR A 222 3.29 16.69 5.60
CA THR A 222 2.72 17.79 4.77
C THR A 222 2.48 17.36 3.32
N ASP A 223 1.40 17.81 2.68
CA ASP A 223 1.08 17.49 1.27
C ASP A 223 1.05 15.97 0.97
N VAL A 224 0.51 15.19 1.91
CA VAL A 224 0.41 13.74 1.77
C VAL A 224 -0.58 13.41 0.64
N PRO A 225 -0.21 12.57 -0.34
CA PRO A 225 -1.12 12.13 -1.39
C PRO A 225 -2.38 11.48 -0.84
N ALA A 226 -3.44 11.48 -1.66
CA ALA A 226 -4.68 10.80 -1.34
C ALA A 226 -4.42 9.34 -0.96
N ARG A 227 -5.17 8.85 0.02
CA ARG A 227 -5.02 7.46 0.48
C ARG A 227 -5.47 6.45 -0.60
N PRO A 228 -4.94 5.22 -0.58
CA PRO A 228 -5.35 4.18 -1.52
C PRO A 228 -6.87 3.98 -1.56
N LEU A 229 -7.40 3.59 -2.73
CA LEU A 229 -8.79 3.18 -2.87
C LEU A 229 -9.05 1.97 -1.97
N ASN A 230 -10.19 1.96 -1.26
CA ASN A 230 -10.61 0.86 -0.40
C ASN A 230 -9.64 0.50 0.74
N MET A 231 -8.75 1.41 1.12
CA MET A 231 -7.77 1.19 2.18
C MET A 231 -8.38 0.61 3.46
N GLU A 232 -9.53 1.13 3.93
CA GLU A 232 -10.20 0.62 5.14
C GLU A 232 -10.60 -0.86 4.98
N ALA A 233 -11.11 -1.24 3.81
CA ALA A 233 -11.49 -2.62 3.51
C ALA A 233 -10.34 -3.58 3.31
N ILE A 234 -9.28 -3.10 2.66
CA ILE A 234 -8.05 -3.84 2.49
C ILE A 234 -7.46 -4.15 3.87
N VAL A 235 -7.36 -3.13 4.73
CA VAL A 235 -6.84 -3.29 6.09
C VAL A 235 -7.73 -4.24 6.91
N ALA A 236 -9.05 -4.11 6.86
CA ALA A 236 -9.96 -5.03 7.54
C ALA A 236 -9.80 -6.48 7.05
N THR A 237 -9.56 -6.67 5.75
CA THR A 237 -9.32 -8.00 5.15
C THR A 237 -7.97 -8.59 5.55
N ASN A 238 -6.93 -7.76 5.56
CA ASN A 238 -5.58 -8.15 5.98
C ASN A 238 -5.48 -8.39 7.47
N ARG A 239 -6.37 -7.81 8.29
CA ARG A 239 -6.52 -8.09 9.73
C ARG A 239 -7.38 -9.32 10.00
N GLY A 240 -8.10 -9.84 9.01
CA GLY A 240 -9.03 -10.96 9.18
C GLY A 240 -10.36 -10.57 9.86
N GLU A 241 -10.71 -9.29 9.87
CA GLU A 241 -12.00 -8.79 10.40
C GLU A 241 -13.18 -9.15 9.49
N ARG A 242 -12.94 -9.15 8.18
CA ARG A 242 -13.91 -9.56 7.16
C ARG A 242 -13.19 -10.06 5.92
N ASP A 243 -13.82 -10.91 5.13
CA ASP A 243 -13.31 -11.27 3.80
C ASP A 243 -14.01 -10.42 2.74
N ALA A 244 -13.40 -9.29 2.37
CA ALA A 244 -13.95 -8.40 1.36
C ALA A 244 -13.38 -8.75 -0.02
N ALA A 245 -14.00 -9.72 -0.70
CA ALA A 245 -13.65 -10.09 -2.08
C ALA A 245 -13.64 -8.91 -3.08
N TRP A 246 -14.34 -7.83 -2.74
CA TRP A 246 -14.41 -6.59 -3.51
C TRP A 246 -13.30 -5.59 -3.18
N ALA A 247 -12.46 -5.81 -2.15
CA ALA A 247 -11.43 -4.86 -1.71
C ALA A 247 -10.40 -4.57 -2.81
N MET A 248 -10.10 -5.58 -3.64
CA MET A 248 -9.23 -5.50 -4.82
C MET A 248 -9.96 -5.99 -6.07
N PRO A 249 -10.88 -5.20 -6.66
CA PRO A 249 -11.63 -5.64 -7.82
C PRO A 249 -10.74 -5.62 -9.07
N GLN A 250 -10.77 -6.70 -9.83
CA GLN A 250 -9.94 -6.87 -11.01
C GLN A 250 -10.62 -6.40 -12.30
N GLY A 251 -9.82 -5.92 -13.25
CA GLY A 251 -10.26 -5.50 -14.59
C GLY A 251 -10.56 -4.00 -14.73
N GLN A 252 -10.74 -3.54 -15.96
CA GLN A 252 -11.15 -2.17 -16.26
C GLN A 252 -12.60 -2.16 -16.76
N SER A 253 -13.47 -1.44 -16.06
CA SER A 253 -14.83 -1.18 -16.54
C SER A 253 -14.87 0.18 -17.25
N PRO A 254 -15.33 0.30 -18.51
CA PRO A 254 -15.44 1.60 -19.15
C PRO A 254 -16.48 2.46 -18.41
N VAL A 255 -16.08 3.68 -18.04
CA VAL A 255 -16.93 4.66 -17.35
C VAL A 255 -17.20 5.83 -18.30
N PRO A 256 -18.47 6.15 -18.60
CA PRO A 256 -18.81 7.34 -19.36
C PRO A 256 -18.47 8.62 -18.58
N GLU A 257 -18.04 9.65 -19.30
CA GLU A 257 -17.78 10.97 -18.72
C GLU A 257 -18.97 11.91 -18.92
N ILE A 258 -19.16 12.84 -17.99
CA ILE A 258 -20.13 13.94 -18.09
C ILE A 258 -19.42 15.29 -17.89
N GLY A 259 -19.79 16.29 -18.68
CA GLY A 259 -19.27 17.65 -18.54
C GLY A 259 -19.91 18.41 -17.36
N PRO A 260 -19.23 19.43 -16.78
CA PRO A 260 -19.74 20.13 -15.60
C PRO A 260 -21.13 20.77 -15.77
N VAL A 261 -21.37 21.43 -16.91
CA VAL A 261 -22.65 22.11 -17.19
C VAL A 261 -23.81 21.11 -17.28
N GLU A 262 -23.59 19.97 -17.93
CA GLU A 262 -24.60 18.92 -18.06
C GLU A 262 -24.86 18.24 -16.70
N ALA A 263 -23.80 17.95 -15.94
CA ALA A 263 -23.91 17.42 -14.60
C ALA A 263 -24.73 18.35 -13.68
N ALA A 264 -24.45 19.66 -13.72
CA ALA A 264 -25.22 20.66 -12.97
C ALA A 264 -26.71 20.63 -13.31
N ALA A 265 -27.06 20.53 -14.60
CA ALA A 265 -28.44 20.46 -15.05
C ALA A 265 -29.15 19.19 -14.56
N ARG A 266 -28.49 18.03 -14.58
CA ARG A 266 -29.05 16.76 -14.07
C ARG A 266 -29.23 16.79 -12.54
N LEU A 267 -28.29 17.41 -11.82
CA LEU A 267 -28.38 17.57 -10.37
C LEU A 267 -29.55 18.47 -9.95
N GLN A 268 -29.74 19.60 -10.64
CA GLN A 268 -30.86 20.50 -10.40
C GLN A 268 -32.23 19.83 -10.63
N ARG A 269 -32.32 18.92 -11.61
CA ARG A 269 -33.54 18.13 -11.87
C ARG A 269 -33.71 16.95 -10.91
N GLY A 270 -32.75 16.67 -10.03
CA GLY A 270 -32.78 15.52 -9.13
C GLY A 270 -32.56 14.18 -9.85
N GLU A 271 -32.07 14.16 -11.08
CA GLU A 271 -31.84 12.94 -11.86
C GLU A 271 -30.55 12.20 -11.43
N ALA A 272 -29.59 12.95 -10.89
CA ALA A 272 -28.30 12.44 -10.45
C ALA A 272 -27.99 12.83 -9.00
N VAL A 273 -27.03 12.10 -8.40
CA VAL A 273 -26.33 12.49 -7.17
C VAL A 273 -24.85 12.64 -7.44
N VAL A 274 -24.17 13.49 -6.68
CA VAL A 274 -22.71 13.61 -6.73
C VAL A 274 -22.08 12.94 -5.52
N ILE A 275 -21.06 12.12 -5.77
CA ILE A 275 -20.18 11.55 -4.75
C ILE A 275 -18.81 12.20 -4.91
N ASP A 276 -18.42 13.01 -3.93
CA ASP A 276 -17.11 13.64 -3.89
C ASP A 276 -16.13 12.73 -3.14
N VAL A 277 -15.10 12.27 -3.85
CA VAL A 277 -14.11 11.29 -3.35
C VAL A 277 -12.78 11.92 -2.94
N ARG A 278 -12.72 13.25 -2.83
CA ARG A 278 -11.51 13.98 -2.41
C ARG A 278 -11.25 13.84 -0.90
N GLU A 279 -10.06 14.25 -0.48
CA GLU A 279 -9.71 14.32 0.94
C GLU A 279 -10.54 15.41 1.67
N PRO A 280 -10.75 15.32 3.00
CA PRO A 280 -11.58 16.26 3.75
C PRO A 280 -11.24 17.73 3.51
N ALA A 281 -9.96 18.09 3.57
CA ALA A 281 -9.52 19.48 3.35
C ALA A 281 -9.85 20.01 1.94
N GLU A 282 -9.80 19.14 0.92
CA GLU A 282 -10.18 19.52 -0.46
C GLU A 282 -11.69 19.77 -0.58
N TYR A 283 -12.51 18.96 0.09
CA TYR A 283 -13.96 19.11 0.12
C TYR A 283 -14.37 20.38 0.88
N GLU A 284 -13.75 20.64 2.03
CA GLU A 284 -13.99 21.82 2.86
C GLU A 284 -13.64 23.15 2.17
N ALA A 285 -12.59 23.17 1.35
CA ALA A 285 -12.22 24.36 0.57
C ALA A 285 -13.29 24.78 -0.47
N GLY A 286 -14.16 23.85 -0.85
CA GLY A 286 -15.27 24.07 -1.78
C GLY A 286 -15.57 22.82 -2.59
N HIS A 287 -16.86 22.51 -2.74
CA HIS A 287 -17.35 21.32 -3.42
C HIS A 287 -18.60 21.59 -4.25
N VAL A 288 -18.96 20.60 -5.07
CA VAL A 288 -20.18 20.65 -5.89
C VAL A 288 -21.41 20.68 -4.98
N PRO A 289 -22.39 21.57 -5.20
CA PRO A 289 -23.57 21.68 -4.35
C PRO A 289 -24.33 20.36 -4.19
N GLY A 290 -24.69 20.00 -2.96
CA GLY A 290 -25.38 18.76 -2.63
C GLY A 290 -24.54 17.49 -2.80
N ALA A 291 -23.23 17.60 -3.01
CA ALA A 291 -22.34 16.45 -3.08
C ALA A 291 -22.24 15.73 -1.74
N ARG A 292 -22.37 14.41 -1.75
CA ARG A 292 -22.08 13.57 -0.58
C ARG A 292 -20.58 13.29 -0.53
N HIS A 293 -19.94 13.62 0.58
CA HIS A 293 -18.52 13.39 0.77
C HIS A 293 -18.26 11.96 1.26
N ILE A 294 -17.60 11.18 0.40
CA ILE A 294 -17.13 9.83 0.69
C ILE A 294 -15.71 9.73 0.13
N PRO A 295 -14.66 10.02 0.93
CA PRO A 295 -13.28 9.93 0.48
C PRO A 295 -12.98 8.60 -0.20
N GLN A 296 -12.12 8.62 -1.22
CA GLN A 296 -11.76 7.43 -2.02
C GLN A 296 -11.37 6.22 -1.15
N CYS A 297 -10.64 6.43 -0.04
CA CYS A 297 -10.21 5.37 0.85
C CYS A 297 -11.35 4.68 1.63
N GLN A 298 -12.51 5.33 1.74
CA GLN A 298 -13.69 4.87 2.48
C GLN A 298 -14.83 4.39 1.58
N LEU A 299 -14.73 4.59 0.27
CA LEU A 299 -15.84 4.37 -0.68
C LEU A 299 -16.45 2.98 -0.58
N ALA A 300 -15.58 1.99 -0.44
CA ALA A 300 -15.90 0.59 -0.25
C ALA A 300 -16.75 0.29 0.99
N ASP A 301 -16.39 0.90 2.13
CA ASP A 301 -17.02 0.66 3.43
C ASP A 301 -18.35 1.40 3.54
N ARG A 302 -18.44 2.51 2.81
CA ARG A 302 -19.59 3.41 2.77
C ARG A 302 -20.44 3.20 1.52
N LEU A 303 -20.34 2.05 0.85
CA LEU A 303 -21.14 1.72 -0.35
C LEU A 303 -22.65 1.85 -0.09
N ALA A 304 -23.12 1.55 1.12
CA ALA A 304 -24.52 1.69 1.50
C ALA A 304 -25.03 3.14 1.40
N GLU A 305 -24.15 4.14 1.45
CA GLU A 305 -24.49 5.56 1.30
C GLU A 305 -24.59 6.00 -0.16
N VAL A 306 -24.07 5.19 -1.10
CA VAL A 306 -24.13 5.43 -2.54
C VAL A 306 -25.43 4.85 -3.09
N PRO A 307 -26.36 5.66 -3.62
CA PRO A 307 -27.64 5.18 -4.10
C PRO A 307 -27.48 4.32 -5.36
N ARG A 308 -28.23 3.22 -5.43
CA ARG A 308 -28.26 2.30 -6.58
C ARG A 308 -29.40 2.63 -7.56
N ASP A 309 -30.42 3.32 -7.09
CA ASP A 309 -31.66 3.65 -7.79
C ASP A 309 -31.59 4.98 -8.57
N ARG A 310 -30.46 5.69 -8.53
CA ARG A 310 -30.23 6.96 -9.24
C ARG A 310 -28.91 6.95 -10.00
N GLU A 311 -28.72 7.92 -10.88
CA GLU A 311 -27.44 8.12 -11.56
C GLU A 311 -26.42 8.71 -10.59
N VAL A 312 -25.21 8.15 -10.58
CA VAL A 312 -24.12 8.54 -9.68
C VAL A 312 -23.04 9.23 -10.49
N VAL A 313 -22.79 10.50 -10.19
CA VAL A 313 -21.67 11.27 -10.75
C VAL A 313 -20.55 11.31 -9.71
N VAL A 314 -19.40 10.69 -10.01
CA VAL A 314 -18.24 10.70 -9.13
C VAL A 314 -17.34 11.86 -9.50
N VAL A 315 -16.89 12.62 -8.49
CA VAL A 315 -16.04 13.80 -8.69
C VAL A 315 -14.80 13.76 -7.79
N CYS A 316 -13.65 14.13 -8.36
CA CYS A 316 -12.45 14.45 -7.61
C CYS A 316 -11.87 15.79 -8.09
N ARG A 317 -10.62 16.13 -7.73
CA ARG A 317 -10.01 17.41 -8.14
C ARG A 317 -9.91 17.57 -9.66
N SER A 318 -9.41 16.55 -10.37
CA SER A 318 -9.06 16.64 -11.80
C SER A 318 -9.68 15.54 -12.69
N GLY A 319 -10.40 14.58 -12.11
CA GLY A 319 -11.04 13.47 -12.83
C GLY A 319 -10.34 12.11 -12.73
N VAL A 320 -9.08 12.04 -12.27
CA VAL A 320 -8.31 10.77 -12.24
C VAL A 320 -8.77 9.84 -11.11
N ARG A 321 -8.80 10.36 -9.87
CA ARG A 321 -9.28 9.61 -8.68
C ARG A 321 -10.74 9.17 -8.80
N SER A 322 -11.59 10.07 -9.32
CA SER A 322 -13.01 9.78 -9.54
C SER A 322 -13.24 8.74 -10.61
N LEU A 323 -12.41 8.68 -11.65
CA LEU A 323 -12.47 7.62 -12.65
C LEU A 323 -12.22 6.24 -12.00
N ARG A 324 -11.17 6.10 -11.18
CA ARG A 324 -10.88 4.84 -10.46
C ARG A 324 -12.04 4.45 -9.53
N CYS A 325 -12.58 5.40 -8.78
CA CYS A 325 -13.75 5.18 -7.91
C CYS A 325 -15.00 4.79 -8.71
N ALA A 326 -15.23 5.39 -9.87
CA ALA A 326 -16.36 5.06 -10.73
C ALA A 326 -16.22 3.66 -11.36
N GLN A 327 -15.00 3.27 -11.75
CA GLN A 327 -14.69 1.92 -12.23
C GLN A 327 -14.98 0.89 -11.14
N PHE A 328 -14.55 1.17 -9.91
CA PHE A 328 -14.86 0.38 -8.73
C PHE A 328 -16.36 0.20 -8.52
N LEU A 329 -17.14 1.30 -8.53
CA LEU A 329 -18.59 1.24 -8.38
C LEU A 329 -19.23 0.36 -9.46
N LYS A 330 -18.78 0.45 -10.72
CA LYS A 330 -19.26 -0.45 -11.78
C LYS A 330 -18.95 -1.92 -11.51
N GLN A 331 -17.74 -2.24 -11.06
CA GLN A 331 -17.34 -3.62 -10.74
C GLN A 331 -18.18 -4.23 -9.61
N VAL A 332 -18.60 -3.44 -8.63
CA VAL A 332 -19.48 -3.89 -7.53
C VAL A 332 -20.98 -3.76 -7.84
N GLY A 333 -21.33 -3.55 -9.11
CA GLY A 333 -22.69 -3.68 -9.65
C GLY A 333 -23.49 -2.38 -9.75
N TYR A 334 -22.88 -1.20 -9.70
CA TYR A 334 -23.57 0.05 -10.02
C TYR A 334 -23.60 0.27 -11.54
N GLU A 335 -24.78 0.24 -12.13
CA GLU A 335 -24.93 0.34 -13.59
C GLU A 335 -24.81 1.78 -14.11
N ARG A 336 -25.37 2.74 -13.37
CA ARG A 336 -25.49 4.16 -13.77
C ARG A 336 -24.46 5.04 -13.08
N VAL A 337 -23.20 4.86 -13.45
CA VAL A 337 -22.07 5.63 -12.90
C VAL A 337 -21.38 6.44 -13.99
N LEU A 338 -21.16 7.72 -13.70
CA LEU A 338 -20.48 8.71 -14.55
C LEU A 338 -19.26 9.29 -13.82
N ASN A 339 -18.20 9.60 -14.57
CA ASN A 339 -17.08 10.40 -14.09
C ASN A 339 -17.27 11.87 -14.46
N LEU A 340 -17.10 12.81 -13.53
CA LEU A 340 -17.11 14.24 -13.85
C LEU A 340 -15.82 14.63 -14.57
N LYS A 341 -15.92 14.98 -15.85
CA LYS A 341 -14.78 15.34 -16.69
C LYS A 341 -14.07 16.59 -16.15
N GLY A 342 -12.76 16.47 -15.91
CA GLY A 342 -11.93 17.56 -15.38
C GLY A 342 -12.16 17.88 -13.88
N GLY A 343 -13.03 17.12 -13.20
CA GLY A 343 -13.25 17.23 -11.76
C GLY A 343 -13.78 18.60 -11.30
N THR A 344 -13.52 18.92 -10.04
CA THR A 344 -13.92 20.21 -9.44
C THR A 344 -13.21 21.41 -10.06
N LEU A 345 -12.01 21.23 -10.62
CA LEU A 345 -11.31 22.30 -11.34
C LEU A 345 -12.13 22.77 -12.55
N ALA A 346 -12.58 21.84 -13.41
CA ALA A 346 -13.41 22.17 -14.56
C ALA A 346 -14.80 22.70 -14.16
N TRP A 347 -15.34 22.22 -13.03
CA TRP A 347 -16.59 22.76 -12.47
C TRP A 347 -16.47 24.24 -12.11
N MET A 348 -15.40 24.62 -11.41
CA MET A 348 -15.13 26.00 -11.03
C MET A 348 -14.79 26.88 -12.25
N GLU A 349 -14.02 26.37 -13.20
CA GLU A 349 -13.69 27.06 -14.46
C GLU A 349 -14.95 27.37 -15.30
N ALA A 350 -15.95 26.49 -15.26
CA ALA A 350 -17.25 26.71 -15.89
C ALA A 350 -18.13 27.76 -15.16
N GLY A 351 -17.66 28.37 -14.07
CA GLY A 351 -18.39 29.39 -13.30
C GLY A 351 -19.60 28.84 -12.54
N LEU A 352 -19.62 27.53 -12.27
CA LEU A 352 -20.72 26.88 -11.58
C LEU A 352 -20.64 27.12 -10.05
N PRO A 353 -21.79 27.12 -9.34
CA PRO A 353 -21.83 27.36 -7.91
C PRO A 353 -21.05 26.29 -7.14
N VAL A 354 -20.46 26.67 -6.01
CA VAL A 354 -19.79 25.78 -5.07
C VAL A 354 -20.35 25.98 -3.67
N GLU A 355 -20.48 24.88 -2.92
CA GLU A 355 -20.82 24.91 -1.51
C GLU A 355 -19.53 24.81 -0.68
N ARG A 356 -19.54 25.48 0.47
CA ARG A 356 -18.50 25.37 1.49
C ARG A 356 -19.18 25.00 2.80
N PRO A 357 -18.62 24.06 3.59
CA PRO A 357 -19.14 23.81 4.92
C PRO A 357 -19.09 25.13 5.72
N ILE A 358 -20.16 25.45 6.43
CA ILE A 358 -20.13 26.55 7.38
C ILE A 358 -19.21 26.09 8.52
N PRO A 359 -18.15 26.84 8.88
CA PRO A 359 -17.32 26.46 10.02
C PRO A 359 -18.21 26.36 11.26
N ALA A 360 -18.13 25.22 11.94
CA ALA A 360 -18.89 24.92 13.16
C ALA A 360 -18.52 25.84 14.33
#